data_AF-A0A1X4G7N0-F1
#
_entry.id   AF-A0A1X4G7N0-F1
#
_cell.length_a   1.000
_cell.length_b   1.000
_cell.length_c   1.000
_cell.angle_alpha   90.00
_cell.angle_beta   90.00
_cell.angle_gamma   90.00
#
_symmetry.space_group_name_H-M   'P 1'
#
loop_
_entity.id
_entity.type
_entity.pdbx_description
1 polymer ?
#
loop_
_entity_poly.entity_id
_entity_poly.type
_entity_poly.pdbx_seq_one_letter_code
_entity_poly.pdbx_strand_id
1 'polypeptide(L)'
;MNAFEELSPDALRSGRADALDDAVATALAAHPLDGVETEYPHYRGAVEGPEAPPPPSEDHPVFYGCFDWHSAVHSHWALVRALRLVPHHPDEADIAAGIDERLAPESVASEVAYLDENPGFEEPYGWAWLLRLAAELDLWDDPRADAWRET
;
A
#
# COMPACT_ATOMS: atom_id res chain seq x y z
N MET A 1 13.12 -22.28 -4.73
CA MET A 1 14.43 -21.69 -4.36
C MET A 1 14.12 -20.39 -3.65
N ASN A 2 14.81 -20.10 -2.55
CA ASN A 2 14.59 -18.84 -1.84
C ASN A 2 15.22 -17.72 -2.67
N ALA A 3 14.42 -16.71 -3.07
CA ALA A 3 14.88 -15.60 -3.91
C ALA A 3 16.07 -14.83 -3.32
N PHE A 4 16.23 -14.88 -1.99
CA PHE A 4 17.31 -14.20 -1.28
C PHE A 4 18.59 -15.02 -1.15
N GLU A 5 18.68 -16.24 -1.70
CA GLU A 5 19.87 -17.11 -1.59
C GLU A 5 21.13 -16.47 -2.18
N GLU A 6 21.00 -15.79 -3.32
CA GLU A 6 22.11 -15.13 -4.02
C GLU A 6 22.33 -13.68 -3.55
N LEU A 7 21.41 -13.12 -2.76
CA LEU A 7 21.52 -11.76 -2.26
C LEU A 7 22.44 -11.69 -1.03
N SER A 8 23.64 -11.12 -1.20
CA SER A 8 24.56 -10.95 -0.08
C SER A 8 23.97 -10.03 1.02
N PRO A 9 24.20 -10.33 2.31
CA PRO A 9 23.73 -9.49 3.41
C PRO A 9 24.22 -8.04 3.35
N ASP A 10 25.42 -7.80 2.83
CA ASP A 10 25.99 -6.45 2.73
C ASP A 10 25.35 -5.66 1.59
N ALA A 11 24.99 -6.33 0.48
CA ALA A 11 24.21 -5.71 -0.58
C ALA A 11 22.82 -5.28 -0.08
N LEU A 12 22.13 -6.16 0.66
CA LEU A 12 20.84 -5.82 1.28
C LEU A 12 20.96 -4.66 2.28
N ARG A 13 21.97 -4.69 3.15
CA ARG A 13 22.22 -3.60 4.14
C ARG A 13 22.63 -2.28 3.52
N SER A 14 23.14 -2.28 2.28
CA SER A 14 23.47 -1.04 1.58
C SER A 14 22.23 -0.20 1.28
N GLY A 15 21.05 -0.80 1.29
CA GLY A 15 19.78 -0.12 1.05
C GLY A 15 19.61 0.37 -0.39
N ARG A 16 20.44 -0.12 -1.32
CA ARG A 16 20.39 0.24 -2.74
C ARG A 16 19.53 -0.76 -3.51
N ALA A 17 18.69 -0.25 -4.40
CA ALA A 17 17.79 -1.07 -5.21
C ALA A 17 18.51 -1.81 -6.35
N ASP A 18 19.71 -1.38 -6.75
CA ASP A 18 20.53 -2.04 -7.78
C ASP A 18 21.01 -3.45 -7.37
N ALA A 19 20.87 -3.79 -6.09
CA ALA A 19 21.12 -5.12 -5.56
C ALA A 19 19.91 -6.07 -5.66
N LEU A 20 18.72 -5.57 -5.98
CA LEU A 20 17.49 -6.37 -6.06
C LEU A 20 17.34 -6.86 -7.50
N ASP A 21 17.55 -8.16 -7.72
CA ASP A 21 17.18 -8.79 -8.99
C ASP A 21 15.67 -9.03 -9.07
N ASP A 22 15.19 -9.42 -10.25
CA ASP A 22 13.78 -9.69 -10.53
C ASP A 22 13.15 -10.68 -9.53
N ALA A 23 13.89 -11.73 -9.15
CA ALA A 23 13.37 -12.75 -8.23
C ALA A 23 13.18 -12.18 -6.82
N VAL A 24 14.13 -11.37 -6.35
CA VAL A 24 14.03 -10.67 -5.06
C VAL A 24 12.92 -9.61 -5.10
N ALA A 25 12.82 -8.85 -6.18
CA ALA A 25 11.80 -7.81 -6.35
C ALA A 25 10.39 -8.41 -6.28
N THR A 26 10.13 -9.46 -7.07
CA THR A 26 8.85 -10.20 -7.00
C THR A 26 8.60 -10.80 -5.62
N ALA A 27 9.61 -11.36 -4.97
CA ALA A 27 9.44 -11.91 -3.62
C ALA A 27 9.07 -10.84 -2.58
N LEU A 28 9.58 -9.61 -2.72
CA LEU A 28 9.25 -8.49 -1.85
C LEU A 28 7.86 -7.90 -2.14
N ALA A 29 7.42 -7.89 -3.40
CA ALA A 29 6.12 -7.39 -3.81
C ALA A 29 4.96 -8.36 -3.54
N ALA A 30 5.23 -9.66 -3.46
CA ALA A 30 4.21 -10.70 -3.35
C ALA A 30 3.24 -10.51 -2.16
N HIS A 31 3.77 -10.25 -0.95
CA HIS A 31 2.91 -10.11 0.23
C HIS A 31 2.13 -8.77 0.24
N PRO A 32 2.73 -7.61 -0.10
CA PRO A 32 1.96 -6.39 -0.28
C PRO A 32 0.83 -6.54 -1.30
N LEU A 33 1.08 -7.19 -2.44
CA LEU A 33 0.10 -7.40 -3.50
C LEU A 33 -1.07 -8.29 -3.06
N ASP A 34 -0.79 -9.44 -2.44
CA ASP A 34 -1.81 -10.31 -1.84
C ASP A 34 -2.60 -9.59 -0.72
N GLY A 35 -1.89 -8.79 0.07
CA GLY A 35 -2.45 -8.05 1.19
C GLY A 35 -3.51 -7.05 0.76
N VAL A 36 -3.22 -6.20 -0.24
CA VAL A 36 -4.18 -5.17 -0.68
C VAL A 36 -5.48 -5.77 -1.20
N GLU A 37 -5.47 -7.00 -1.73
CA GLU A 37 -6.66 -7.73 -2.19
C GLU A 37 -7.41 -8.48 -1.09
N THR A 38 -6.77 -8.75 0.05
CA THR A 38 -7.32 -9.61 1.11
C THR A 38 -8.11 -8.82 2.15
N GLU A 39 -9.44 -8.95 2.12
CA GLU A 39 -10.34 -8.23 3.03
C GLU A 39 -10.36 -8.76 4.47
N TYR A 40 -10.17 -10.07 4.69
CA TYR A 40 -10.22 -10.68 6.02
C TYR A 40 -9.06 -11.65 6.26
N PRO A 41 -8.56 -11.77 7.51
CA PRO A 41 -9.03 -11.11 8.73
C PRO A 41 -8.64 -9.63 8.80
N HIS A 42 -9.53 -8.80 9.33
CA HIS A 42 -9.32 -7.35 9.50
C HIS A 42 -9.56 -6.94 10.95
N TYR A 43 -8.66 -6.12 11.47
CA TYR A 43 -8.70 -5.51 12.78
C TYR A 43 -9.05 -4.03 12.61
N ARG A 44 -10.15 -3.62 13.24
CA ARG A 44 -10.55 -2.22 13.37
C ARG A 44 -10.93 -1.93 14.81
N GLY A 45 -10.39 -0.84 15.35
CA GLY A 45 -10.84 -0.32 16.64
C GLY A 45 -12.22 0.29 16.49
N ALA A 46 -13.26 -0.35 17.02
CA ALA A 46 -14.63 0.13 16.91
C ALA A 46 -15.26 0.36 18.28
N VAL A 47 -16.10 1.40 18.38
CA VAL A 47 -17.02 1.58 19.51
C VAL A 47 -18.28 0.76 19.22
N GLU A 48 -18.66 -0.14 20.13
CA GLU A 48 -19.80 -1.03 19.93
C GLU A 48 -21.12 -0.26 19.88
N GLY A 49 -21.89 -0.49 18.81
CA GLY A 49 -23.29 -0.08 18.66
C GLY A 49 -24.21 -1.31 18.56
N PRO A 50 -25.54 -1.11 18.50
CA PRO A 50 -26.47 -2.22 18.33
C PRO A 50 -26.38 -2.88 16.94
N GLU A 51 -25.87 -2.16 15.94
CA GLU A 51 -25.61 -2.67 14.61
C GLU A 51 -24.22 -3.30 14.49
N ALA A 52 -24.11 -4.31 13.62
CA ALA A 52 -22.81 -4.83 13.22
C ALA A 52 -22.04 -3.75 12.42
N PRO A 53 -20.71 -3.70 12.53
CA PRO A 53 -19.92 -2.80 11.71
C PRO A 53 -20.05 -3.17 10.22
N PRO A 54 -19.93 -2.19 9.31
CA PRO A 54 -19.86 -2.48 7.88
C PRO A 54 -18.61 -3.34 7.56
N PRO A 55 -18.62 -4.06 6.42
CA PRO A 55 -17.43 -4.71 5.88
C PRO A 55 -16.26 -3.72 5.75
N PRO A 56 -15.00 -4.15 5.94
CA PRO A 56 -13.84 -3.28 5.76
C PRO A 56 -13.81 -2.58 4.41
N SER A 57 -14.19 -3.27 3.33
CA SER A 57 -14.24 -2.68 1.98
C SER A 57 -15.29 -1.57 1.80
N GLU A 58 -16.32 -1.54 2.65
CA GLU A 58 -17.30 -0.45 2.66
C GLU A 58 -16.85 0.72 3.56
N ASP A 59 -16.09 0.43 4.63
CA ASP A 59 -15.61 1.42 5.61
C ASP A 59 -14.38 2.19 5.09
N HIS A 60 -13.43 1.46 4.48
CA HIS A 60 -12.15 1.96 3.98
C HIS A 60 -11.86 1.39 2.58
N PRO A 61 -12.58 1.84 1.53
CA PRO A 61 -12.53 1.20 0.21
C PRO A 61 -11.15 1.23 -0.45
N VAL A 62 -10.28 2.17 -0.07
CA VAL A 62 -8.89 2.20 -0.54
C VAL A 62 -8.03 1.27 0.31
N PHE A 63 -8.17 1.36 1.64
CA PHE A 63 -7.24 0.79 2.61
C PHE A 63 -7.85 -0.31 3.47
N TYR A 64 -8.75 -1.13 2.92
CA TYR A 64 -9.31 -2.28 3.63
C TYR A 64 -8.42 -3.53 3.61
N GLY A 65 -7.55 -3.64 2.60
CA GLY A 65 -6.69 -4.82 2.43
C GLY A 65 -5.68 -4.93 3.57
N CYS A 66 -5.16 -6.13 3.83
CA CYS A 66 -4.30 -6.46 4.97
C CYS A 66 -5.05 -6.56 6.32
N PHE A 67 -4.28 -6.81 7.37
CA PHE A 67 -4.83 -7.02 8.71
C PHE A 67 -5.46 -5.76 9.32
N ASP A 68 -5.02 -4.56 8.95
CA ASP A 68 -5.58 -3.29 9.42
C ASP A 68 -5.29 -2.16 8.42
N TRP A 69 -5.94 -1.02 8.60
CA TRP A 69 -5.88 0.14 7.71
C TRP A 69 -4.45 0.59 7.42
N HIS A 70 -3.62 0.82 8.45
CA HIS A 70 -2.26 1.31 8.22
C HIS A 70 -1.35 0.27 7.58
N SER A 71 -1.59 -1.03 7.78
CA SER A 71 -0.91 -2.09 7.05
C SER A 71 -1.28 -2.06 5.57
N ALA A 72 -2.53 -1.74 5.23
CA ALA A 72 -2.96 -1.51 3.86
C ALA A 72 -2.19 -0.35 3.23
N VAL A 73 -2.12 0.79 3.92
CA VAL A 73 -1.39 1.99 3.46
C VAL A 73 0.09 1.68 3.26
N HIS A 74 0.69 0.95 4.20
CA HIS A 74 2.09 0.51 4.09
C HIS A 74 2.31 -0.42 2.88
N SER A 75 1.40 -1.35 2.61
CA SER A 75 1.47 -2.20 1.42
C SER A 75 1.37 -1.38 0.13
N HIS A 76 0.43 -0.43 0.05
CA HIS A 76 0.34 0.50 -1.10
C HIS A 76 1.66 1.27 -1.29
N TRP A 77 2.23 1.82 -0.21
CA TRP A 77 3.53 2.49 -0.28
C TRP A 77 4.64 1.54 -0.76
N ALA A 78 4.70 0.31 -0.24
CA ALA A 78 5.72 -0.66 -0.62
C ALA A 78 5.63 -1.03 -2.10
N LEU A 79 4.41 -1.18 -2.63
CA LEU A 79 4.13 -1.47 -4.03
C LEU A 79 4.53 -0.31 -4.95
N VAL A 80 4.10 0.92 -4.65
CA VAL A 80 4.51 2.13 -5.40
C VAL A 80 6.03 2.30 -5.37
N ARG A 81 6.64 2.07 -4.20
CA ARG A 81 8.09 2.12 -4.04
C ARG A 81 8.82 1.05 -4.86
N ALA A 82 8.26 -0.15 -4.99
CA ALA A 82 8.83 -1.20 -5.82
C ALA A 82 8.87 -0.78 -7.29
N LEU A 83 7.78 -0.20 -7.81
CA LEU A 83 7.71 0.33 -9.17
C LEU A 83 8.73 1.46 -9.40
N ARG A 84 8.88 2.37 -8.44
CA ARG A 84 9.83 3.50 -8.56
C ARG A 84 11.30 3.04 -8.51
N LEU A 85 11.62 2.06 -7.67
CA LEU A 85 13.01 1.66 -7.41
C LEU A 85 13.54 0.56 -8.33
N VAL A 86 12.66 -0.26 -8.92
CA VAL A 86 13.02 -1.38 -9.79
C VAL A 86 12.43 -1.12 -11.18
N PRO A 87 13.19 -0.50 -12.10
CA PRO A 87 12.75 -0.33 -13.48
C PRO A 87 12.42 -1.68 -14.11
N HIS A 88 11.29 -1.76 -14.83
CA HIS A 88 10.79 -3.01 -15.44
C HIS A 88 10.51 -4.12 -14.42
N HIS A 89 9.96 -3.76 -13.25
CA HIS A 89 9.53 -4.73 -12.24
C HIS A 89 8.69 -5.86 -12.87
N PRO A 90 8.96 -7.15 -12.58
CA PRO A 90 8.27 -8.26 -13.24
C PRO A 90 6.74 -8.21 -13.07
N ASP A 91 6.28 -7.78 -11.90
CA ASP A 91 4.87 -7.66 -11.55
C ASP A 91 4.30 -6.25 -11.80
N GLU A 92 4.96 -5.40 -12.61
CA GLU A 92 4.58 -4.00 -12.81
C GLU A 92 3.10 -3.81 -13.19
N ALA A 93 2.59 -4.67 -14.08
CA ALA A 93 1.21 -4.58 -14.55
C ALA A 93 0.19 -4.90 -13.46
N ASP A 94 0.44 -5.95 -12.68
CA ASP A 94 -0.47 -6.40 -11.61
C ASP A 94 -0.47 -5.38 -10.46
N ILE A 95 0.71 -4.85 -10.11
CA ILE A 95 0.83 -3.79 -9.11
C ILE A 95 0.06 -2.54 -9.56
N ALA A 96 0.29 -2.08 -10.80
CA ALA A 96 -0.38 -0.88 -11.29
C ALA A 96 -1.91 -1.04 -11.33
N ALA A 97 -2.40 -2.19 -11.80
CA ALA A 97 -3.83 -2.49 -11.84
C ALA A 97 -4.46 -2.51 -10.44
N GLY A 98 -3.79 -3.11 -9.45
CA GLY A 98 -4.27 -3.13 -8.07
C GLY A 98 -4.35 -1.73 -7.46
N ILE A 99 -3.34 -0.88 -7.68
CA ILE A 99 -3.35 0.51 -7.17
C ILE A 99 -4.39 1.36 -7.91
N ASP A 100 -4.53 1.21 -9.23
CA ASP A 100 -5.56 1.90 -10.03
C ASP A 100 -6.98 1.59 -9.54
N GLU A 101 -7.25 0.32 -9.21
CA GLU A 101 -8.56 -0.09 -8.70
C GLU A 101 -8.86 0.54 -7.33
N ARG A 102 -7.86 0.71 -6.46
CA ARG A 102 -8.06 1.25 -5.11
C ARG A 102 -8.10 2.75 -5.07
N LEU A 103 -7.22 3.42 -5.81
CA LEU A 103 -7.19 4.88 -5.91
C LEU A 103 -8.19 5.38 -6.96
N ALA A 104 -9.43 4.87 -6.89
CA ALA A 104 -10.57 5.41 -7.63
C ALA A 104 -11.13 6.67 -6.94
N PRO A 105 -11.58 7.70 -7.68
CA PRO A 105 -12.07 8.96 -7.10
C PRO A 105 -13.14 8.79 -6.02
N GLU A 106 -14.09 7.87 -6.22
CA GLU A 106 -15.15 7.58 -5.27
C GLU A 106 -14.64 6.91 -3.98
N SER A 107 -13.62 6.05 -4.09
CA SER A 107 -13.00 5.37 -2.95
C SER A 107 -12.20 6.36 -2.13
N VAL A 108 -11.40 7.20 -2.78
CA VAL A 108 -10.62 8.27 -2.11
C VAL A 108 -11.55 9.26 -1.43
N ALA A 109 -12.64 9.68 -2.09
CA ALA A 109 -13.63 10.58 -1.47
C ALA A 109 -14.25 9.98 -0.20
N SER A 110 -14.44 8.66 -0.16
CA SER A 110 -14.96 7.95 1.01
C SER A 110 -13.94 7.92 2.17
N GLU A 111 -12.66 7.66 1.88
CA GLU A 111 -11.59 7.74 2.89
C GLU A 111 -11.47 9.16 3.47
N VAL A 112 -11.52 10.19 2.60
CA VAL A 112 -11.47 11.60 3.03
C VAL A 112 -12.64 11.94 3.94
N ALA A 113 -13.86 11.56 3.57
CA ALA A 113 -15.04 11.79 4.39
C ALA A 113 -14.91 11.11 5.76
N TYR A 114 -14.40 9.87 5.81
CA TYR A 114 -14.15 9.16 7.05
C TYR A 114 -13.14 9.90 7.95
N LEU A 115 -12.01 10.33 7.39
CA LEU A 115 -10.96 11.04 8.14
C LEU A 115 -11.43 12.41 8.65
N ASP A 116 -12.26 13.12 7.88
CA ASP A 116 -12.87 14.39 8.31
C ASP A 116 -13.82 14.20 9.49
N GLU A 117 -14.58 13.10 9.51
CA GLU A 117 -15.47 12.74 10.62
C GLU A 117 -14.69 12.22 11.85
N ASN A 118 -13.51 11.63 11.62
CA ASN A 118 -12.69 10.95 12.63
C ASN A 118 -11.25 11.51 12.68
N PRO A 119 -11.04 12.78 13.07
CA PRO A 119 -9.75 13.46 12.92
C PRO A 119 -8.60 12.85 13.74
N GLY A 120 -8.90 12.06 14.78
CA GLY A 120 -7.88 11.37 15.59
C GLY A 120 -7.61 9.92 15.16
N PHE A 121 -8.28 9.43 14.11
CA PHE A 121 -8.09 8.06 13.62
C PHE A 121 -6.65 7.86 13.15
N GLU A 122 -6.03 6.75 13.59
CA GLU A 122 -4.67 6.34 13.20
C GLU A 122 -3.55 7.35 13.52
N GLU A 123 -3.82 8.37 14.35
CA GLU A 123 -2.78 9.28 14.81
C GLU A 123 -1.87 8.61 15.86
N PRO A 124 -0.53 8.69 15.72
CA PRO A 124 0.22 9.25 14.59
C PRO A 124 0.64 8.21 13.55
N TYR A 125 0.46 6.92 13.81
CA TYR A 125 1.15 5.84 13.09
C TYR A 125 0.65 5.67 11.66
N GLY A 126 -0.67 5.50 11.44
CA GLY A 126 -1.20 5.38 10.09
C GLY A 126 -1.02 6.68 9.29
N TRP A 127 -1.09 7.85 9.93
CA TRP A 127 -0.76 9.12 9.28
C TRP A 127 0.68 9.17 8.77
N ALA A 128 1.63 8.61 9.53
CA ALA A 128 3.02 8.53 9.08
C ALA A 128 3.16 7.67 7.81
N TRP A 129 2.39 6.59 7.69
CA TRP A 129 2.36 5.77 6.48
C TRP A 129 1.66 6.46 5.31
N LEU A 130 0.55 7.15 5.56
CA LEU A 130 -0.16 7.90 4.52
C LEU A 130 0.73 9.02 3.94
N LEU A 131 1.42 9.75 4.82
CA LEU A 131 2.42 10.76 4.40
C LEU A 131 3.60 10.13 3.66
N ARG A 132 4.00 8.90 4.00
CA ARG A 132 5.04 8.17 3.26
C ARG A 132 4.56 7.77 1.87
N LEU A 133 3.33 7.30 1.72
CA LEU A 133 2.71 7.02 0.42
C LEU A 133 2.66 8.28 -0.44
N ALA A 134 2.13 9.38 0.09
CA ALA A 134 2.07 10.67 -0.62
C ALA A 134 3.47 11.16 -1.03
N ALA A 135 4.46 11.07 -0.15
CA ALA A 135 5.84 11.45 -0.48
C ALA A 135 6.47 10.52 -1.52
N GLU A 136 6.13 9.23 -1.53
CA GLU A 136 6.65 8.29 -2.53
C GLU A 136 6.09 8.59 -3.93
N LEU A 137 4.80 8.92 -4.02
CA LEU A 137 4.16 9.39 -5.26
C LEU A 137 4.79 10.70 -5.75
N ASP A 138 5.03 11.67 -4.85
CA ASP A 138 5.63 12.95 -5.20
C ASP A 138 7.08 12.84 -5.69
N LEU A 139 7.83 11.84 -5.21
CA LEU A 139 9.20 11.56 -5.64
C LEU A 139 9.29 10.81 -6.97
N TRP A 140 8.18 10.30 -7.50
CA TRP A 140 8.19 9.46 -8.70
C TRP A 140 7.80 10.28 -9.94
N ASP A 141 8.77 10.51 -10.83
CA ASP A 141 8.53 11.10 -12.15
C ASP A 141 7.93 10.06 -13.11
N ASP A 142 6.66 9.72 -12.92
CA ASP A 142 5.88 8.79 -13.72
C ASP A 142 4.41 9.25 -13.82
N PRO A 143 3.78 9.22 -15.02
CA PRO A 143 2.40 9.65 -15.19
C PRO A 143 1.38 8.94 -14.28
N ARG A 144 1.65 7.68 -13.89
CA ARG A 144 0.80 6.95 -12.93
C ARG A 144 0.84 7.61 -11.55
N ALA A 145 2.02 8.02 -11.10
CA ALA A 145 2.19 8.68 -9.82
C ALA A 145 1.45 10.02 -9.77
N ASP A 146 1.50 10.78 -10.86
CA ASP A 146 0.74 12.02 -11.00
C ASP A 146 -0.77 11.75 -10.92
N ALA A 147 -1.27 10.75 -11.66
CA ALA A 147 -2.69 10.38 -11.65
C ALA A 147 -3.16 9.94 -10.26
N TRP A 148 -2.41 9.07 -9.58
CA TRP A 148 -2.72 8.58 -8.24
C TRP A 148 -2.64 9.66 -7.16
N ARG A 149 -1.78 10.68 -7.34
CA ARG A 149 -1.67 11.82 -6.42
C ARG A 149 -2.80 12.84 -6.61
N GLU A 150 -3.35 12.93 -7.82
CA GLU A 150 -4.43 13.86 -8.16
C GLU A 150 -5.82 13.38 -7.75
N THR A 151 -5.97 12.09 -7.43
CA THR A 151 -7.22 11.52 -6.92
C THR A 151 -7.57 12.02 -5.53
#